data_AF-F9CVR0-F1
#
_entry.id   AF-F9CVR0-F1
#
_cell.length_a   1.000
_cell.length_b   1.000
_cell.length_c   1.000
_cell.angle_alpha   90.00
_cell.angle_beta   90.00
_cell.angle_gamma   90.00
#
_symmetry.space_group_name_H-M   'P 1'
#
loop_
_entity.id
_entity.type
_entity.pdbx_description
1 polymer ?
#
loop_
_entity_poly.entity_id
_entity_poly.type
_entity_poly.pdbx_seq_one_letter_code
_entity_poly.pdbx_strand_id
1 'polypeptide(L)'
;MLGAVGGFVLFLYGIVPTFQKTHFHRVYAAYGGVFIVMSVFWGWLIDGIKPDNYDIIGTIIAVIGVLIIFYYPRKGEKVWSK
;
A
#
# COMPACT_ATOMS: atom_id res chain seq x y z
N MET A 1 -8.24 2.25 -30.48
CA MET A 1 -8.69 3.52 -29.86
C MET A 1 -8.81 3.40 -28.34
N LEU A 2 -9.54 2.41 -27.80
CA LEU A 2 -9.63 2.14 -26.35
C LEU A 2 -8.28 1.99 -25.63
N GLY A 3 -7.31 1.28 -26.24
CA GLY A 3 -5.98 1.11 -25.63
C GLY A 3 -5.18 2.42 -25.50
N ALA A 4 -5.31 3.35 -26.45
CA ALA A 4 -4.65 4.65 -26.37
C ALA A 4 -5.26 5.52 -25.27
N VAL A 5 -6.59 5.48 -25.12
CA VAL A 5 -7.30 6.17 -24.03
C VAL A 5 -6.91 5.56 -22.68
N GLY A 6 -6.92 4.23 -22.55
CA GLY A 6 -6.50 3.55 -21.33
C GLY A 6 -5.04 3.84 -20.95
N GLY A 7 -4.13 3.82 -21.94
CA GLY A 7 -2.72 4.19 -21.74
C GLY A 7 -2.56 5.63 -21.27
N PHE A 8 -3.31 6.57 -21.86
CA PHE A 8 -3.29 7.97 -21.43
C PHE A 8 -3.82 8.14 -20.00
N VAL A 9 -4.88 7.42 -19.62
CA VAL A 9 -5.42 7.44 -18.25
C VAL A 9 -4.41 6.88 -17.24
N LEU A 10 -3.76 5.76 -17.54
CA LEU A 10 -2.72 5.19 -16.67
C LEU A 10 -1.50 6.11 -16.54
N PHE A 11 -1.11 6.79 -17.62
CA PHE A 11 -0.04 7.79 -17.60
C PHE A 11 -0.38 8.93 -16.64
N LEU A 12 -1.58 9.51 -16.74
CA LEU A 12 -2.03 10.55 -15.82
C LEU A 12 -2.13 10.05 -14.37
N TYR A 13 -2.63 8.83 -14.17
CA TYR A 13 -2.68 8.20 -12.85
C TYR A 13 -1.29 8.08 -12.22
N GLY A 14 -0.25 7.74 -13.00
CA GLY A 14 1.13 7.67 -12.53
C GLY A 14 1.72 9.00 -12.06
N ILE A 15 1.20 10.13 -12.53
CA ILE A 15 1.63 11.47 -12.10
C ILE A 15 1.07 11.79 -10.70
N VAL A 16 -0.14 11.33 -10.36
CA VAL A 16 -0.82 11.67 -9.10
C VAL A 16 0.02 11.32 -7.84
N PRO A 17 0.63 10.12 -7.71
CA PRO A 17 1.49 9.77 -6.58
C PRO A 17 2.74 10.65 -6.41
N THR A 18 3.15 11.39 -7.44
CA THR A 18 4.33 12.27 -7.36
C THR A 18 4.06 13.54 -6.55
N PHE A 19 2.79 13.90 -6.34
CA PHE A 19 2.39 15.07 -5.55
C PHE A 19 2.30 14.82 -4.04
N GLN A 20 2.77 13.66 -3.56
CA GLN A 20 2.74 13.35 -2.13
C GLN A 20 3.70 14.24 -1.32
N LYS A 21 3.25 14.70 -0.15
CA LYS A 21 4.04 15.57 0.76
C LYS A 21 5.06 14.83 1.62
N THR A 22 4.96 13.50 1.67
CA THR A 22 5.78 12.62 2.52
C THR A 22 6.74 11.82 1.64
N HIS A 23 7.80 11.26 2.24
CA HIS A 23 8.74 10.39 1.54
C HIS A 23 8.04 9.25 0.79
N PHE A 24 8.26 9.19 -0.53
CA PHE A 24 7.64 8.25 -1.46
C PHE A 24 7.63 6.80 -0.96
N HIS A 25 8.79 6.32 -0.49
CA HIS A 25 8.95 4.94 -0.03
C HIS A 25 8.10 4.59 1.19
N ARG A 26 7.81 5.54 2.09
CA ARG A 26 7.02 5.29 3.32
C ARG A 26 5.54 5.13 2.97
N VAL A 27 5.05 6.00 2.09
CA VAL A 27 3.65 5.98 1.65
C VAL A 27 3.38 4.74 0.79
N TYR A 28 4.29 4.39 -0.12
CA TYR A 28 4.17 3.16 -0.91
C TYR A 28 4.22 1.89 -0.06
N ALA A 29 5.07 1.86 0.99
CA ALA A 29 5.07 0.76 1.95
C ALA A 29 3.70 0.62 2.65
N ALA A 30 3.11 1.75 3.07
CA ALA A 30 1.78 1.75 3.69
C ALA A 30 0.69 1.23 2.75
N TYR A 31 0.69 1.66 1.48
CA TYR A 31 -0.24 1.14 0.47
C TYR A 31 -0.10 -0.37 0.27
N GLY A 32 1.14 -0.88 0.26
CA GLY A 32 1.40 -2.32 0.18
C GLY A 32 0.78 -3.09 1.35
N GLY A 33 0.92 -2.60 2.58
CA GLY A 33 0.30 -3.24 3.75
C GLY A 33 -1.23 -3.22 3.71
N VAL A 34 -1.83 -2.08 3.35
CA VAL A 34 -3.29 -1.98 3.20
C VAL A 34 -3.79 -2.93 2.11
N PHE A 35 -3.05 -3.05 1.00
CA PHE A 35 -3.39 -3.96 -0.09
C PHE A 35 -3.40 -5.43 0.36
N ILE A 36 -2.42 -5.85 1.17
CA ILE A 36 -2.36 -7.21 1.73
C ILE A 36 -3.60 -7.49 2.60
N VAL A 37 -3.91 -6.60 3.54
CA VAL A 37 -5.09 -6.74 4.43
C VAL A 37 -6.39 -6.82 3.61
N MET A 38 -6.55 -5.92 2.64
CA MET A 38 -7.74 -5.90 1.77
C MET A 38 -7.86 -7.14 0.90
N SER A 39 -6.74 -7.68 0.39
CA SER A 39 -6.74 -8.89 -0.44
C SER A 39 -7.23 -10.11 0.35
N VAL A 40 -6.76 -10.25 1.60
CA VAL A 40 -7.22 -11.34 2.49
C VAL A 40 -8.68 -11.15 2.87
N PHE A 41 -9.10 -9.92 3.16
CA PHE A 41 -10.50 -9.62 3.46
C PHE A 41 -11.42 -9.87 2.27
N TRP A 42 -10.98 -9.55 1.05
CA TRP A 42 -11.70 -9.83 -0.18
C TRP A 42 -11.90 -11.32 -0.41
N GLY A 43 -10.82 -12.11 -0.31
CA GLY A 43 -10.89 -13.56 -0.44
C GLY A 43 -11.86 -14.18 0.56
N TRP A 44 -11.96 -13.59 1.76
CA TRP A 44 -12.91 -14.05 2.77
C TRP A 44 -14.36 -13.65 2.47
N LEU A 45 -14.61 -12.38 2.16
CA LEU A 45 -15.97 -11.83 2.07
C LEU A 45 -16.63 -12.14 0.72
N ILE A 46 -15.87 -12.10 -0.37
CA ILE A 46 -16.39 -12.19 -1.74
C ILE A 46 -16.17 -13.59 -2.30
N ASP A 47 -14.98 -14.14 -2.14
CA ASP A 47 -14.68 -15.48 -2.65
C ASP A 47 -15.12 -16.58 -1.66
N GLY A 48 -15.49 -16.22 -0.43
CA GLY A 48 -15.94 -17.16 0.61
C GLY A 48 -14.84 -18.07 1.16
N ILE A 49 -13.58 -17.81 0.81
CA ILE A 49 -12.42 -18.59 1.21
C ILE A 49 -11.98 -18.11 2.58
N LYS A 50 -12.16 -18.94 3.60
CA LYS A 50 -11.77 -18.59 4.96
C LYS A 50 -10.24 -18.45 5.02
N PRO A 51 -9.70 -17.33 5.54
CA PRO A 51 -8.26 -17.11 5.61
C PRO A 51 -7.60 -18.16 6.50
N ASP A 52 -6.49 -18.72 6.03
CA ASP A 52 -5.73 -19.70 6.79
C ASP A 52 -4.92 -19.00 7.89
N ASN A 53 -4.47 -19.77 8.88
CA ASN A 53 -3.58 -19.31 9.93
C ASN A 53 -2.31 -18.68 9.35
N TYR A 54 -1.80 -19.21 8.23
CA TYR A 54 -0.64 -18.63 7.54
C TYR A 54 -0.96 -17.28 6.88
N ASP A 55 -2.15 -17.08 6.33
CA ASP A 55 -2.58 -15.80 5.76
C ASP A 55 -2.68 -14.72 6.85
N ILE A 56 -3.21 -15.10 8.01
CA ILE A 56 -3.31 -14.21 9.17
C ILE A 56 -1.92 -13.83 9.68
N ILE A 57 -1.02 -14.80 9.86
CA ILE A 57 0.36 -14.55 10.31
C ILE A 57 1.11 -13.66 9.30
N GLY A 58 1.00 -13.97 8.01
CA GLY A 58 1.63 -13.19 6.94
C GLY A 58 1.11 -11.75 6.90
N THR A 59 -0.20 -11.56 7.06
CA THR A 59 -0.82 -10.24 7.14
C THR A 59 -0.32 -9.45 8.34
N ILE A 60 -0.23 -10.07 9.52
CA ILE A 60 0.30 -9.42 10.73
C ILE A 60 1.75 -8.99 10.51
N ILE A 61 2.60 -9.86 9.96
CA ILE A 61 4.01 -9.54 9.68
C ILE A 61 4.11 -8.38 8.70
N ALA A 62 3.30 -8.37 7.64
CA ALA A 62 3.29 -7.28 6.67
C ALA A 62 2.88 -5.95 7.31
N VAL A 63 1.84 -5.95 8.15
CA VAL A 63 1.38 -4.75 8.88
C VAL A 63 2.47 -4.25 9.84
N ILE A 64 3.12 -5.15 10.59
CA ILE A 64 4.25 -4.79 11.45
C ILE A 64 5.39 -4.16 10.64
N GLY A 65 5.73 -4.75 9.49
CA GLY A 65 6.73 -4.20 8.57
C GLY A 65 6.39 -2.78 8.12
N VAL A 66 5.13 -2.53 7.77
CA VAL A 66 4.65 -1.18 7.44
C VAL A 66 4.77 -0.22 8.62
N LEU A 67 4.36 -0.64 9.81
CA LEU A 67 4.46 0.19 11.02
C LEU A 67 5.91 0.57 11.30
N ILE A 68 6.85 -0.36 11.17
CA ILE A 68 8.28 -0.10 11.32
C ILE A 68 8.76 0.91 10.26
N ILE A 69 8.42 0.70 8.99
CA ILE A 69 8.88 1.57 7.90
C ILE A 69 8.34 3.00 8.08
N PHE A 70 7.07 3.13 8.47
CA PHE A 70 6.37 4.41 8.53
C PHE A 70 6.66 5.18 9.82
N TYR A 71 6.60 4.52 10.99
CA TYR A 71 6.65 5.16 12.30
C TYR A 71 8.01 5.14 12.98
N TYR A 72 8.97 4.30 12.55
CA TYR A 72 10.27 4.27 13.22
C TYR A 72 11.01 5.61 13.05
N PRO A 73 11.36 6.29 14.16
CA PRO A 73 11.97 7.61 14.12
C PRO A 73 13.42 7.52 13.65
N ARG A 74 13.69 8.06 12.47
CA ARG A 74 15.04 8.19 11.91
C ARG A 74 15.59 9.55 12.31
N LYS A 75 16.70 9.58 13.06
CA LYS A 75 17.38 10.83 13.49
C LYS A 75 17.64 11.71 12.26
N GLY A 76 16.98 12.87 12.18
CA GLY A 76 17.22 13.89 11.15
C GLY A 76 16.17 14.02 10.03
N GLU A 77 15.22 13.09 9.90
CA GLU A 77 14.16 13.19 8.88
C GLU A 77 12.86 13.76 9.46
N LYS A 78 12.42 14.93 8.97
CA LYS A 78 11.06 15.43 9.22
C LYS A 78 10.06 14.53 8.49
N VAL A 79 9.31 13.72 9.23
CA VAL A 79 8.28 12.81 8.69
C VAL A 79 7.18 13.57 7.91
N TRP A 80 6.96 14.83 8.26
CA TRP A 80 6.03 15.73 7.60
C TRP A 80 6.79 16.92 7.02
N SER A 81 6.85 17.03 5.69
CA SER A 81 7.11 18.32 5.06
C SER A 81 5.80 19.11 5.12
N LYS A 82 5.84 20.31 5.74
CA LYS A 82 4.71 21.26 5.70
C LYS A 82 4.26 21.49 4.26
#